data_AF-W1XFF6-F1
#
_entry.id   AF-W1XFF6-F1
#
_cell.length_a   1.000
_cell.length_b   1.000
_cell.length_c   1.000
_cell.angle_alpha   90.00
_cell.angle_beta   90.00
_cell.angle_gamma   90.00
#
_symmetry.space_group_name_H-M   'P 1'
#
loop_
_entity.id
_entity.type
_entity.pdbx_description
1 polymer ?
#
loop_
_entity_poly.entity_id
_entity_poly.type
_entity_poly.pdbx_seq_one_letter_code
_entity_poly.pdbx_strand_id
1 'polypeptide(L)' 'LPGLPVIRDLVVDMGQFYAQYEKIKPYLLNNGQNPPAREHLQMPEQREKLDGLYECILCACCSTSCPSFWW' A
#
# COMPACT_ATOMS: atom_id res chain seq x y z
N LEU A 1 3.85 -13.40 -11.77
CA LEU A 1 4.44 -12.48 -10.76
C LEU A 1 5.83 -13.00 -10.39
N PRO A 2 6.90 -12.59 -11.10
CA PRO A 2 8.26 -13.04 -10.83
C PRO A 2 8.76 -12.69 -9.41
N GLY A 3 9.63 -13.51 -8.83
CA GLY A 3 10.18 -13.31 -7.49
C GLY A 3 9.30 -13.80 -6.33
N LEU A 4 8.01 -14.08 -6.56
CA LEU A 4 7.15 -14.70 -5.55
C LEU A 4 7.08 -16.23 -5.75
N PRO A 5 7.09 -17.04 -4.67
CA PRO A 5 6.94 -18.50 -4.78
C PRO A 5 5.61 -18.89 -5.42
N VAL A 6 5.61 -19.89 -6.30
CA VAL A 6 4.38 -20.44 -6.88
C VAL A 6 3.77 -21.45 -5.91
N ILE A 7 2.49 -21.29 -5.56
CA ILE A 7 1.74 -22.29 -4.77
C ILE A 7 1.24 -23.39 -5.71
N ARG A 8 0.53 -23.01 -6.79
CA ARG A 8 0.02 -23.93 -7.83
C ARG A 8 -0.40 -23.15 -9.08
N ASP A 9 -0.07 -23.66 -10.25
CA ASP A 9 -0.43 -23.05 -11.55
C ASP A 9 -0.02 -21.56 -11.63
N LEU A 10 -1.00 -20.67 -11.79
CA LEU A 10 -0.81 -19.21 -11.84
C LEU A 10 -0.99 -18.53 -10.47
N VAL A 11 -1.18 -19.30 -9.40
CA VAL A 11 -1.36 -18.80 -8.03
C VAL A 11 0.00 -18.77 -7.32
N VAL A 12 0.38 -17.59 -6.83
CA VAL A 12 1.62 -17.34 -6.10
C VAL A 12 1.35 -17.05 -4.63
N ASP A 13 2.36 -17.22 -3.79
CA ASP A 13 2.35 -16.81 -2.40
C ASP A 13 2.62 -15.30 -2.27
N MET A 14 1.61 -14.56 -1.82
CA MET A 14 1.66 -13.11 -1.61
C MET A 14 2.07 -12.73 -0.17
N GLY A 15 2.39 -13.70 0.68
CA GLY A 15 2.69 -13.47 2.10
C GLY A 15 3.80 -12.46 2.34
N GLN A 16 4.90 -12.54 1.58
CA GLN A 16 6.00 -11.56 1.65
C GLN A 16 5.53 -10.15 1.30
N PHE A 17 4.76 -9.99 0.22
CA PHE A 17 4.26 -8.69 -0.23
C PHE A 17 3.36 -8.04 0.83
N TYR A 18 2.41 -8.79 1.37
CA TYR A 18 1.50 -8.26 2.40
C TYR A 18 2.20 -7.98 3.73
N ALA A 19 3.15 -8.83 4.15
CA ALA A 19 3.93 -8.58 5.35
C ALA A 19 4.78 -7.29 5.23
N GLN A 20 5.29 -6.98 4.03
CA GLN A 20 6.00 -5.72 3.79
C GLN A 20 5.04 -4.52 3.77
N TYR A 21 3.86 -4.65 3.16
CA TYR A 21 2.83 -3.62 3.17
C TYR A 21 2.36 -3.30 4.59
N GLU A 22 2.24 -4.30 5.46
CA GLU A 22 1.86 -4.08 6.86
C GLU A 22 2.93 -3.27 7.62
N LYS A 23 4.22 -3.48 7.34
CA LYS A 23 5.34 -2.78 8.02
C LYS A 23 5.28 -1.26 7.86
N ILE A 24 4.73 -0.75 6.75
CA ILE A 24 4.62 0.70 6.54
C ILE A 24 3.44 1.34 7.28
N LYS A 25 2.63 0.54 8.01
CA LYS A 25 1.45 1.01 8.75
C LYS A 25 0.50 1.82 7.86
N PRO A 26 -0.18 1.19 6.89
CA PRO A 26 -0.95 1.87 5.85
C PRO A 26 -2.32 2.36 6.37
N TYR A 27 -2.29 3.15 7.44
CA TYR A 27 -3.44 3.74 8.10
C TYR A 27 -3.06 5.11 8.65
N LEU A 28 -4.06 5.96 8.87
CA LEU A 28 -3.83 7.31 9.38
C LEU A 28 -3.30 7.25 10.82
N LEU A 29 -2.05 7.70 11.02
CA LEU A 29 -1.48 7.91 12.34
C LEU A 29 -1.81 9.32 12.82
N ASN A 30 -2.74 9.42 13.76
CA ASN A 30 -3.10 10.67 14.42
C ASN A 30 -2.52 10.68 15.84
N ASN A 31 -1.90 11.79 16.25
CA ASN A 31 -1.36 11.95 17.61
C ASN A 31 -2.46 12.16 18.69
N GLY A 32 -3.73 12.23 18.28
CA GLY A 32 -4.88 12.38 19.16
C GLY A 32 -4.99 13.76 19.81
N GLN A 33 -4.15 14.72 19.42
CA GLN A 33 -4.26 16.10 19.90
C GLN A 33 -5.40 16.80 19.17
N ASN A 34 -6.29 17.42 19.94
CA ASN A 34 -7.42 18.20 19.46
C ASN A 34 -8.29 17.46 18.43
N PRO A 35 -8.89 16.31 18.80
CA PRO A 35 -9.82 15.63 17.92
C PRO A 35 -11.00 16.58 17.61
N PRO A 36 -11.35 16.78 16.33
CA PRO A 36 -12.50 17.60 15.97
C PRO A 36 -13.79 16.95 16.50
N ALA A 37 -14.79 17.76 16.80
CA ALA A 37 -16.12 17.27 17.18
C ALA A 37 -16.85 16.54 16.04
N ARG A 38 -16.31 16.61 14.81
CA ARG A 38 -16.83 16.02 13.58
C ARG A 38 -15.70 15.52 12.68
N GLU A 39 -15.79 15.69 11.37
CA GLU A 39 -14.76 15.32 10.40
C GLU A 39 -13.46 16.14 10.51
N HIS A 40 -12.36 15.56 10.05
CA HIS A 40 -11.13 16.30 9.79
C HIS A 40 -11.29 17.12 8.51
N LEU A 41 -11.13 18.44 8.61
CA LEU A 41 -11.18 19.32 7.45
C LEU A 41 -9.91 19.14 6.62
N GLN A 42 -10.09 18.95 5.30
CA GLN A 42 -9.03 18.87 4.31
C GLN A 42 -9.40 19.76 3.12
N MET A 43 -8.48 20.63 2.69
CA MET A 43 -8.67 21.50 1.52
C MET A 43 -8.53 20.69 0.22
N PRO A 44 -9.18 21.09 -0.89
CA PRO A 44 -9.06 20.40 -2.18
C PRO A 44 -7.60 20.19 -2.62
N GLU A 45 -6.74 21.20 -2.49
CA GLU A 45 -5.32 21.14 -2.87
C GLU A 45 -4.51 20.20 -1.95
N GLN A 46 -5.00 19.92 -0.74
CA GLN A 46 -4.41 18.91 0.14
C GLN A 46 -4.84 17.51 -0.25
N ARG A 47 -6.11 17.33 -0.67
CA ARG A 47 -6.65 16.06 -1.12
C ARG A 47 -6.04 15.64 -2.47
N GLU A 48 -5.82 16.58 -3.38
CA GLU A 48 -5.24 16.35 -4.71
C GLU A 48 -3.83 15.73 -4.64
N LYS A 49 -3.07 16.01 -3.58
CA LYS A 49 -1.74 15.40 -3.35
C LYS A 49 -1.77 13.87 -3.24
N LEU A 50 -2.93 13.28 -2.98
CA LEU A 50 -3.08 11.83 -2.90
C LEU A 50 -3.39 11.19 -4.25
N ASP A 51 -3.78 11.98 -5.25
CA ASP A 51 -4.12 11.47 -6.58
C ASP A 51 -2.90 10.87 -7.27
N GLY A 52 -3.09 9.72 -7.91
CA GLY A 52 -2.04 8.83 -8.43
C GLY A 52 -1.41 7.89 -7.38
N LEU A 53 -1.68 8.07 -6.09
CA LEU A 53 -1.15 7.23 -5.01
C LEU A 53 -2.20 6.26 -4.44
N TYR A 54 -3.42 6.74 -4.19
CA TYR A 54 -4.47 5.93 -3.54
C TYR A 54 -5.13 4.91 -4.48
N GLU A 55 -4.94 5.07 -5.78
CA GLU A 55 -5.49 4.23 -6.86
C GLU A 55 -4.77 2.88 -6.98
N CYS A 56 -3.70 2.67 -6.21
CA CYS A 56 -3.01 1.39 -6.15
C CYS A 56 -3.96 0.25 -5.76
N ILE A 57 -4.08 -0.75 -6.64
CA ILE A 57 -4.93 -1.92 -6.43
C ILE A 57 -4.22 -3.10 -5.76
N LEU A 58 -3.02 -2.89 -5.22
CA LEU A 58 -2.21 -3.91 -4.53
C LEU A 58 -1.95 -5.20 -5.35
N CYS A 59 -1.82 -5.10 -6.67
CA CYS A 59 -1.65 -6.27 -7.56
C CYS A 59 -0.22 -6.87 -7.57
N ALA A 60 0.75 -6.22 -6.92
CA ALA A 60 2.18 -6.58 -6.90
C ALA A 60 2.89 -6.60 -8.28
N CYS A 61 2.27 -6.14 -9.37
CA CYS A 61 2.91 -6.10 -10.69
C CYS A 61 4.18 -5.24 -10.70
N CYS A 62 4.14 -4.03 -10.11
CA CYS A 62 5.31 -3.16 -10.05
C CYS A 62 6.47 -3.78 -9.24
N SER A 63 6.18 -4.37 -8.07
CA SER A 63 7.18 -5.04 -7.24
C SER A 63 7.83 -6.22 -7.96
N THR A 64 7.02 -7.06 -8.60
CA THR A 64 7.48 -8.29 -9.23
C THR A 64 8.10 -8.06 -10.61
N SER A 65 7.90 -6.88 -11.21
CA SER A 65 8.67 -6.40 -12.36
C SER A 65 10.03 -5.82 -11.98
N CYS A 66 10.26 -5.47 -10.70
CA CYS A 66 11.52 -4.90 -10.24
C CYS A 66 12.54 -6.02 -9.97
N PRO A 67 13.68 -6.09 -10.69
CA PRO A 67 14.70 -7.10 -10.43
C PRO A 67 15.22 -7.04 -8.99
N SER A 68 15.30 -5.83 -8.41
CA SER A 68 15.78 -5.62 -7.04
C SER A 68 14.92 -6.25 -5.94
N PHE A 69 13.70 -6.68 -6.27
CA PHE A 69 12.81 -7.35 -5.34
C PHE A 69 12.98 -8.88 -5.37
N TRP A 70 13.64 -9.44 -6.39
CA TRP A 70 13.67 -10.89 -6.64
C TRP A 70 14.62 -11.66 -5.72
N TRP A 71 15.50 -10.96 -5.01
CA TRP A 71 16.48 -11.51 -4.08
C TRP A 71 16.25 -10.98 -2.67
#